data_AF-A0A3D1BC61-F1
#
_entry.id   AF-A0A3D1BC61-F1
#
_cell.length_a   1.000
_cell.length_b   1.000
_cell.length_c   1.000
_cell.angle_alpha   90.00
_cell.angle_beta   90.00
_cell.angle_gamma   90.00
#
_symmetry.space_group_name_H-M   'P 1'
#
loop_
_entity.id
_entity.type
_entity.pdbx_description
1 polymer ?
#
loop_
_entity_poly.entity_id
_entity_poly.type
_entity_poly.pdbx_seq_one_letter_code
_entity_poly.pdbx_strand_id
1 'polypeptide(L)' 'PVLKYKGFGAAVNVTLGLPIVRTSVDHGTALDLAGTGQIETGSLQVALETAYEMSGS' A
#
# COMPACT_ATOMS: atom_id res chain seq x y z
N PRO A 1 -9.60 15.09 -1.90
CA PRO A 1 -8.47 15.71 -1.18
C PRO A 1 -8.34 15.35 0.33
N VAL A 2 -9.07 14.36 0.86
CA VAL A 2 -9.13 14.12 2.32
C VAL A 2 -8.43 12.82 2.76
N LEU A 3 -8.34 11.80 1.89
CA LEU A 3 -7.82 10.49 2.25
C LEU A 3 -6.31 10.50 2.59
N LYS A 4 -5.49 11.20 1.79
CA LYS A 4 -4.03 11.24 1.98
C LYS A 4 -3.59 12.00 3.25
N TYR A 5 -4.43 12.88 3.80
CA TYR A 5 -4.06 13.67 4.99
C TYR A 5 -4.28 12.93 6.31
N LYS A 6 -5.19 11.95 6.35
CA LYS A 6 -5.49 11.16 7.57
C LYS A 6 -4.72 9.83 7.68
N GLY A 7 -4.06 9.39 6.60
CA GLY A 7 -3.46 8.06 6.51
C GLY A 7 -2.03 8.07 5.96
N PHE A 8 -1.23 9.07 6.32
CA PHE A 8 0.21 9.05 6.00
C PHE A 8 0.83 7.78 6.62
N GLY A 9 1.25 6.84 5.76
CA GLY A 9 1.83 5.55 6.15
C GLY A 9 0.87 4.35 6.14
N ALA A 10 -0.45 4.56 6.07
CA ALA A 10 -1.46 3.49 6.14
C ALA A 10 -2.49 3.54 5.00
N ALA A 11 -2.18 4.25 3.92
CA ALA A 11 -3.00 4.25 2.71
C ALA A 11 -2.66 3.05 1.81
N VAL A 12 -3.70 2.40 1.28
CA VAL A 12 -3.63 1.28 0.33
C VAL A 12 -4.37 1.63 -0.95
N ASN A 13 -3.80 1.25 -2.10
CA ASN A 13 -4.46 1.33 -3.40
C ASN A 13 -5.12 -0.01 -3.72
N VAL A 14 -6.45 -0.04 -3.84
CA VAL A 14 -7.23 -1.23 -4.20
C VAL A 14 -7.77 -1.08 -5.63
N THR A 15 -7.56 -2.09 -6.48
CA THR A 15 -8.15 -2.10 -7.83
C THR A 15 -9.41 -2.95 -7.86
N LEU A 16 -10.55 -2.31 -8.05
CA LEU A 16 -11.85 -2.97 -8.16
C LEU A 16 -12.14 -3.40 -9.61
N GLY A 17 -12.93 -4.47 -9.77
CA GLY A 17 -13.39 -4.97 -11.07
C GLY A 17 -12.47 -5.96 -11.77
N LEU A 18 -11.31 -6.30 -11.18
CA LEU A 18 -10.45 -7.38 -11.67
C LEU A 18 -10.98 -8.76 -11.20
N PRO A 19 -10.69 -9.84 -11.93
CA PRO A 19 -11.05 -11.21 -11.52
C PRO A 19 -10.14 -11.77 -10.40
N ILE A 20 -9.25 -10.93 -9.85
CA ILE A 20 -8.32 -11.28 -8.77
C ILE A 20 -8.26 -10.13 -7.76
N VAL A 21 -7.91 -10.43 -6.51
CA VAL A 21 -7.59 -9.41 -5.50
C VAL A 21 -6.30 -8.69 -5.91
N ARG A 22 -6.34 -7.36 -5.97
CA ARG A 22 -5.17 -6.51 -6.24
C ARG A 22 -5.15 -5.32 -5.30
N THR A 23 -4.15 -5.31 -4.41
CA THR A 23 -3.76 -4.17 -3.58
C THR A 23 -2.37 -3.66 -4.00
N SER A 24 -2.02 -2.45 -3.61
CA SER A 24 -0.71 -1.84 -3.88
C SER A 24 -0.41 -0.72 -2.87
N VAL A 25 0.87 -0.36 -2.76
CA VAL A 25 1.33 0.78 -1.96
C VAL A 25 0.81 2.12 -2.51
N ASP A 26 0.76 3.16 -1.67
CA ASP A 26 0.37 4.53 -2.07
C ASP A 26 1.56 5.48 -2.31
N HIS A 27 2.79 4.94 -2.35
CA HIS A 27 4.00 5.69 -2.67
C HIS A 27 4.64 5.25 -4.00
N GLY A 28 5.56 6.08 -4.50
CA GLY A 28 6.37 5.78 -5.68
C GLY A 28 7.60 4.92 -5.35
N THR A 29 8.53 4.86 -6.29
CA THR A 29 9.73 4.00 -6.21
C THR A 29 10.82 4.52 -5.26
N ALA A 30 10.84 5.81 -4.94
CA ALA A 30 11.85 6.44 -4.07
C ALA A 30 13.30 6.00 -4.40
N LEU A 31 13.71 6.17 -5.66
CA LEU A 31 15.00 5.68 -6.17
C LEU A 31 16.21 6.26 -5.42
N ASP A 32 16.07 7.49 -4.93
CA ASP A 32 17.04 8.18 -4.08
C ASP A 32 17.26 7.51 -2.72
N LEU A 33 16.26 6.76 -2.24
CA LEU A 33 16.33 6.00 -0.98
C LEU A 33 16.67 4.52 -1.21
N ALA A 34 16.78 4.06 -2.45
CA ALA A 34 17.05 2.67 -2.77
C ALA A 34 18.42 2.22 -2.21
N GLY A 35 18.43 1.13 -1.43
CA GLY A 35 19.64 0.59 -0.82
C GLY A 35 20.16 1.36 0.41
N THR A 36 19.52 2.46 0.79
CA THR A 36 19.94 3.26 1.96
C THR A 36 19.46 2.70 3.30
N GLY A 37 18.43 1.83 3.27
CA GLY A 37 17.72 1.39 4.46
C GLY A 37 16.75 2.42 5.05
N GLN A 38 16.70 3.64 4.51
CA GLN A 38 15.78 4.71 4.91
C GLN A 38 14.44 4.55 4.18
N ILE A 39 13.66 3.54 4.56
CA ILE A 39 12.37 3.22 3.95
C ILE A 39 11.27 3.14 5.01
N GLU A 40 10.03 3.41 4.62
CA GLU A 40 8.84 3.21 5.44
C GLU A 40 8.00 2.08 4.85
N THR A 41 7.87 0.97 5.58
CA THR A 41 7.20 -0.25 5.09
C THR A 41 5.70 -0.30 5.40
N GLY A 42 5.17 0.67 6.16
CA GLY A 42 3.77 0.67 6.61
C GLY A 42 2.74 0.54 5.50
N SER A 43 2.93 1.22 4.36
CA SER A 43 1.99 1.13 3.24
C SER A 43 1.97 -0.26 2.60
N LEU A 44 3.11 -0.95 2.54
CA LEU A 44 3.18 -2.32 2.03
C LEU A 44 2.52 -3.29 3.00
N GLN A 45 2.74 -3.12 4.30
CA GLN A 45 2.11 -3.94 5.33
C GLN A 45 0.59 -3.85 5.26
N VAL A 46 0.04 -2.63 5.23
CA VAL A 46 -1.41 -2.43 5.11
C VAL A 46 -1.93 -2.98 3.77
N ALA A 47 -1.17 -2.87 2.69
CA ALA A 47 -1.56 -3.45 1.40
C ALA A 47 -1.65 -4.99 1.44
N LEU A 48 -0.74 -5.67 2.14
CA LEU A 48 -0.78 -7.11 2.32
C LEU A 48 -1.93 -7.54 3.22
N GLU A 49 -2.11 -6.89 4.37
CA GLU A 49 -3.20 -7.16 5.31
C GLU A 49 -4.57 -6.99 4.62
N THR A 50 -4.75 -5.89 3.87
CA THR A 50 -5.96 -5.65 3.07
C THR A 50 -6.21 -6.77 2.06
N ALA A 51 -5.16 -7.28 1.39
CA ALA A 51 -5.31 -8.37 0.44
C ALA A 51 -5.75 -9.67 1.13
N TYR A 52 -5.20 -9.99 2.30
CA TYR A 52 -5.57 -11.18 3.08
C TYR A 52 -7.01 -11.11 3.58
N GLU A 53 -7.44 -9.95 4.08
CA GLU A 53 -8.83 -9.72 4.48
C GLU A 53 -9.79 -9.89 3.29
N MET A 54 -9.44 -9.34 2.12
CA MET A 54 -10.23 -9.47 0.90
C MET A 54 -10.25 -10.90 0.34
N SER A 55 -9.22 -11.70 0.59
CA SER A 55 -9.18 -13.12 0.18
C SER A 55 -9.89 -14.05 1.18
N GLY A 56 -10.39 -13.53 2.30
CA GLY A 56 -11.07 -14.31 3.33
C GLY A 56 -10.17 -15.30 4.07
N SER A 57 -8.88 -14.98 4.20
CA SER A 57 -7.86 -15.80 4.88
C SER A 57 -7.69 -15.41 6.35
#